data_AF-A0AAW9IYU9-F1
#
_entry.id   AF-A0AAW9IYU9-F1
#
_cell.length_a   1.000
_cell.length_b   1.000
_cell.length_c   1.000
_cell.angle_alpha   90.00
_cell.angle_beta   90.00
_cell.angle_gamma   90.00
#
_symmetry.space_group_name_H-M   'P 1'
#
loop_
_entity.id
_entity.type
_entity.pdbx_description
1 polymer ?
#
loop_
_entity_poly.entity_id
_entity_poly.type
_entity_poly.pdbx_seq_one_letter_code
_entity_poly.pdbx_strand_id
1 'polypeptide(L)'
;TLGESVKSRLPWLVINLVTAILASAVVGMFEGTIGRVVSLATFMPIVAGMGGNAGTQTLTIIVRGLALGELNFNNIKHTFFKEVGIGLITGSVIAIIISILGYMWERNIVFGIVIGVAMVLNMVVATMSGYVVPIVLKKLNID
;
A
#
# COMPACT_ATOMS: atom_id res chain seq x y z
N THR A 1 0.93 -26.98 -19.58
CA THR A 1 1.68 -27.95 -18.73
C THR A 1 2.29 -27.22 -17.54
N LEU A 2 2.74 -27.95 -16.49
CA LEU A 2 3.40 -27.34 -15.33
C LEU A 2 4.55 -26.39 -15.73
N GLY A 3 5.38 -26.80 -16.70
CA GLY A 3 6.51 -26.01 -17.18
C GLY A 3 6.11 -24.69 -17.84
N GLU A 4 5.00 -24.63 -18.57
CA GLU A 4 4.49 -23.39 -19.16
C GLU A 4 4.01 -22.42 -18.09
N SER A 5 3.28 -22.90 -17.08
CA SER A 5 2.82 -22.06 -15.96
C SER A 5 3.98 -21.49 -15.16
N VAL A 6 5.04 -22.28 -14.92
CA VAL A 6 6.25 -21.80 -14.25
C VAL A 6 6.95 -20.72 -15.09
N LYS A 7 7.13 -20.94 -16.40
CA LYS A 7 7.77 -19.96 -17.29
C LYS A 7 7.02 -18.63 -17.36
N SER A 8 5.69 -18.65 -17.28
CA SER A 8 4.87 -17.43 -17.27
C SER A 8 4.92 -16.68 -15.93
N ARG A 9 5.01 -17.39 -14.79
CA ARG A 9 4.95 -16.77 -13.46
C ARG A 9 6.30 -16.36 -12.89
N LEU A 10 7.34 -17.13 -13.16
CA LEU A 10 8.65 -16.94 -12.54
C LEU A 10 9.26 -15.56 -12.80
N PRO A 11 9.20 -14.97 -14.01
CA PRO A 11 9.71 -13.63 -14.25
C PRO A 11 9.08 -12.57 -13.35
N TRP A 12 7.75 -12.65 -13.15
CA TRP A 12 7.04 -11.72 -12.28
C TRP A 12 7.39 -11.92 -10.80
N LEU A 13 7.56 -13.17 -10.36
CA LEU A 13 8.02 -13.47 -8.99
C LEU A 13 9.43 -12.92 -8.74
N VAL A 14 10.34 -13.00 -9.73
CA VAL A 14 11.68 -12.45 -9.63
C VAL A 14 11.65 -10.92 -9.54
N ILE A 15 10.81 -10.25 -10.34
CA ILE A 15 10.64 -8.79 -10.24
C ILE A 15 10.11 -8.41 -8.85
N ASN A 16 9.10 -9.11 -8.34
CA ASN A 16 8.56 -8.87 -7.00
C ASN A 16 9.63 -9.09 -5.92
N LEU A 17 10.44 -10.15 -6.03
CA LEU A 17 11.54 -10.41 -5.11
C LEU A 17 12.54 -9.25 -5.08
N VAL A 18 12.92 -8.71 -6.23
CA VAL A 18 13.81 -7.53 -6.29
C VAL A 18 13.17 -6.34 -5.57
N THR A 19 11.88 -6.07 -5.79
CA THR A 19 11.18 -4.98 -5.09
C THR A 19 11.09 -5.21 -3.58
N ALA A 20 10.90 -6.45 -3.14
CA ALA A 20 10.90 -6.83 -1.73
C ALA A 20 12.28 -6.62 -1.08
N ILE A 21 13.36 -6.94 -1.80
CA ILE A 21 14.74 -6.66 -1.34
C ILE A 21 14.96 -5.16 -1.20
N LEU A 22 14.51 -4.34 -2.16
CA LEU A 22 14.61 -2.89 -2.06
C LEU A 22 13.83 -2.33 -0.86
N ALA A 23 12.62 -2.82 -0.62
CA ALA A 23 11.84 -2.45 0.57
C ALA A 23 12.55 -2.87 1.86
N SER A 24 13.11 -4.08 1.90
CA SER A 24 13.88 -4.56 3.06
C SER A 24 15.15 -3.74 3.31
N ALA A 25 15.83 -3.26 2.26
CA ALA A 25 16.98 -2.38 2.39
C ALA A 25 16.59 -1.05 3.06
N VAL A 26 15.42 -0.51 2.71
CA VAL A 26 14.87 0.70 3.37
C VAL A 26 14.62 0.44 4.86
N VAL A 27 14.03 -0.70 5.22
CA VAL A 27 13.84 -1.09 6.62
C VAL A 27 15.17 -1.22 7.36
N GLY A 28 16.19 -1.80 6.72
CA GLY A 28 17.55 -1.92 7.28
C GLY A 28 18.19 -0.59 7.65
N MET A 29 17.89 0.50 6.94
CA MET A 29 18.34 1.85 7.32
C MET A 29 17.80 2.32 8.68
N PHE A 30 16.70 1.72 9.16
CA PHE A 30 16.08 2.02 10.45
C PHE A 30 16.42 1.00 11.55
N GLU A 31 17.40 0.12 11.34
CA GLU A 31 17.78 -0.92 12.33
C GLU A 31 18.07 -0.33 13.72
N GLY A 32 18.77 0.81 13.79
CA GLY A 32 19.03 1.48 15.08
C GLY A 32 17.78 1.98 15.79
N THR A 33 16.74 2.36 15.05
CA THR A 33 15.43 2.75 15.61
C THR A 33 14.65 1.53 16.05
N ILE A 34 14.63 0.47 15.23
CA ILE A 34 13.98 -0.80 15.53
C ILE A 34 14.61 -1.45 16.76
N GLY A 35 15.94 -1.39 16.92
CA GLY A 35 16.64 -1.89 18.10
C GLY A 35 16.24 -1.19 19.40
N ARG A 36 15.80 0.07 19.33
CA ARG A 36 15.28 0.82 20.50
C ARG A 36 13.81 0.51 20.78
N VAL A 37 13.03 0.20 19.75
CA VAL A 37 11.60 -0.11 19.85
C VAL A 37 11.30 -1.32 18.98
N VAL A 38 11.57 -2.51 19.52
CA VAL A 38 11.47 -3.78 18.79
C VAL A 38 10.04 -4.04 18.29
N SER A 39 9.03 -3.56 19.03
CA SER A 39 7.62 -3.63 18.64
C SER A 39 7.33 -2.99 17.28
N LEU A 40 8.14 -2.06 16.78
CA LEU A 40 7.98 -1.52 15.42
C LEU A 40 8.05 -2.63 14.37
N ALA A 41 8.97 -3.60 14.53
CA ALA A 41 9.10 -4.73 13.61
C ALA A 41 7.87 -5.64 13.63
N THR A 42 7.21 -5.79 14.78
CA THR A 42 5.97 -6.59 14.91
C THR A 42 4.80 -5.95 14.16
N PHE A 43 4.73 -4.62 14.13
CA PHE A 43 3.64 -3.89 13.48
C PHE A 43 3.89 -3.64 11.98
N MET A 44 5.14 -3.69 11.51
CA MET A 44 5.50 -3.48 10.09
C MET A 44 4.68 -4.34 9.12
N PRO A 45 4.53 -5.67 9.30
CA PRO A 45 3.75 -6.50 8.38
C PRO A 45 2.28 -6.08 8.29
N ILE A 46 1.71 -5.58 9.39
CA ILE A 46 0.32 -5.12 9.44
C ILE A 46 0.16 -3.86 8.60
N VAL A 47 1.03 -2.86 8.82
CA VAL A 47 1.01 -1.61 8.06
C VAL A 47 1.26 -1.88 6.57
N ALA A 48 2.31 -2.64 6.24
CA ALA A 48 2.64 -2.99 4.86
C ALA A 48 1.51 -3.77 4.17
N GLY A 49 0.94 -4.77 4.86
CA GLY A 49 -0.16 -5.58 4.34
C GLY A 49 -1.42 -4.77 4.06
N MET A 50 -1.80 -3.87 4.98
CA MET A 50 -2.97 -2.99 4.77
C MET A 50 -2.76 -2.04 3.59
N GLY A 51 -1.55 -1.51 3.42
CA GLY A 51 -1.18 -0.68 2.27
C GLY A 51 -1.30 -1.46 0.95
N GLY A 52 -0.73 -2.67 0.89
CA GLY A 52 -0.84 -3.54 -0.29
C GLY A 52 -2.28 -3.88 -0.66
N ASN A 53 -3.11 -4.19 0.36
CA ASN A 53 -4.53 -4.50 0.16
C ASN A 53 -5.31 -3.29 -0.38
N ALA A 54 -5.15 -2.11 0.22
CA ALA A 54 -5.82 -0.89 -0.22
C ALA A 54 -5.37 -0.48 -1.63
N GLY A 55 -4.07 -0.53 -1.90
CA GLY A 55 -3.52 -0.24 -3.23
C GLY A 55 -4.05 -1.18 -4.29
N THR A 56 -4.17 -2.48 -3.99
CA THR A 56 -4.74 -3.48 -4.91
C THR A 56 -6.23 -3.26 -5.16
N GLN A 57 -6.99 -2.87 -4.12
CA GLN A 57 -8.41 -2.53 -4.26
C GLN A 57 -8.60 -1.34 -5.21
N THR A 58 -7.88 -0.24 -4.97
CA THR A 58 -7.95 0.93 -5.87
C THR A 58 -7.45 0.57 -7.27
N LEU A 59 -6.33 -0.14 -7.40
CA LEU A 59 -5.81 -0.58 -8.71
C LEU A 59 -6.84 -1.38 -9.50
N THR A 60 -7.54 -2.32 -8.86
CA THR A 60 -8.56 -3.14 -9.50
C THR A 60 -9.73 -2.29 -10.01
N ILE A 61 -10.20 -1.34 -9.19
CA ILE A 61 -11.29 -0.42 -9.57
C ILE A 61 -10.86 0.45 -10.75
N ILE A 62 -9.65 0.99 -10.73
CA ILE A 62 -9.16 1.90 -11.76
C ILE A 62 -8.89 1.17 -13.08
N VAL A 63 -8.25 -0.01 -13.07
CA VAL A 63 -8.06 -0.83 -14.28
C VAL A 63 -9.41 -1.18 -14.90
N ARG A 64 -10.39 -1.61 -14.10
CA ARG A 64 -11.74 -1.90 -14.58
C ARG A 64 -12.42 -0.65 -15.16
N GLY A 65 -12.36 0.49 -14.48
CA GLY A 65 -12.94 1.73 -14.95
C GLY A 65 -12.30 2.22 -16.27
N LEU A 66 -10.99 2.00 -16.44
CA LEU A 66 -10.27 2.28 -17.67
C LEU A 66 -10.69 1.36 -18.82
N ALA A 67 -10.92 0.07 -18.54
CA ALA A 67 -11.33 -0.94 -19.52
C ALA A 67 -12.79 -0.78 -19.98
N LEU A 68 -13.69 -0.40 -19.06
CA LEU A 68 -15.11 -0.16 -19.35
C LEU A 68 -15.38 1.23 -19.94
N GLY A 69 -14.37 2.09 -20.05
CA GLY A 69 -14.51 3.47 -20.54
C GLY A 69 -15.21 4.42 -19.54
N GLU A 70 -15.48 3.96 -18.31
CA GLU A 70 -16.05 4.76 -17.23
C GLU A 70 -15.08 5.84 -16.74
N LEU A 71 -13.77 5.61 -16.88
CA LEU A 71 -12.72 6.55 -16.49
C LEU A 71 -12.06 7.17 -17.73
N ASN A 72 -12.22 8.48 -17.88
CA ASN A 72 -11.77 9.27 -19.02
C ASN A 72 -11.12 10.59 -18.56
N PHE A 73 -10.55 11.36 -19.50
CA PHE A 73 -9.83 12.60 -19.19
C PHE A 73 -10.68 13.65 -18.47
N ASN A 74 -12.01 13.61 -18.63
CA ASN A 74 -12.91 14.59 -18.00
C ASN A 74 -13.12 14.30 -16.52
N ASN A 75 -13.10 13.03 -16.10
CA ASN A 75 -13.34 12.65 -14.71
C ASN A 75 -12.09 12.19 -13.96
N ILE A 76 -10.94 12.05 -14.64
CA ILE A 76 -9.67 11.56 -14.06
C ILE A 76 -9.33 12.29 -12.75
N LYS A 77 -9.26 13.63 -12.76
CA LYS A 77 -8.92 14.43 -11.56
C LYS A 77 -9.93 14.24 -10.44
N HIS A 78 -11.23 14.20 -10.75
CA HIS A 78 -12.27 14.02 -9.75
C HIS A 78 -12.15 12.63 -9.08
N THR A 79 -11.94 11.58 -9.87
CA THR A 79 -11.75 10.22 -9.35
C THR A 79 -10.49 10.11 -8.51
N PHE A 80 -9.39 10.80 -8.87
CA PHE A 80 -8.17 10.84 -8.04
C PHE A 80 -8.46 11.35 -6.63
N PHE A 81 -9.10 12.52 -6.50
CA PHE A 81 -9.41 13.08 -5.19
C PHE A 81 -10.43 12.24 -4.41
N LYS A 82 -11.36 11.58 -5.11
CA LYS A 82 -12.28 10.61 -4.50
C LYS A 82 -11.50 9.44 -3.87
N GLU A 83 -10.54 8.84 -4.58
CA GLU A 83 -9.73 7.72 -4.06
C GLU A 83 -8.78 8.14 -2.92
N VAL A 84 -8.23 9.36 -3.00
CA VAL A 84 -7.48 9.94 -1.87
C VAL A 84 -8.38 10.10 -0.65
N GLY A 85 -9.61 10.61 -0.84
CA GLY A 85 -10.61 10.72 0.23
C GLY A 85 -10.99 9.37 0.83
N ILE A 86 -11.17 8.34 0.00
CA ILE A 86 -11.43 6.97 0.47
C ILE A 86 -10.25 6.47 1.31
N GLY A 87 -9.01 6.66 0.84
CA GLY A 87 -7.80 6.31 1.58
C GLY A 87 -7.68 7.01 2.93
N LEU A 88 -8.01 8.30 2.99
CA LEU A 88 -8.04 9.07 4.25
C LEU A 88 -9.10 8.55 5.22
N ILE A 89 -10.33 8.34 4.76
CA ILE A 89 -11.45 7.92 5.62
C ILE A 89 -11.22 6.49 6.12
N THR A 90 -10.96 5.54 5.22
CA THR A 90 -10.70 4.14 5.58
C THR A 90 -9.42 4.03 6.40
N GLY A 91 -8.36 4.76 6.03
CA GLY A 91 -7.13 4.83 6.78
C GLY A 91 -7.31 5.36 8.19
N SER A 92 -8.16 6.38 8.39
CA SER A 92 -8.46 6.91 9.73
C SER A 92 -9.18 5.89 10.62
N VAL A 93 -10.14 5.14 10.06
CA VAL A 93 -10.85 4.09 10.79
C VAL A 93 -9.88 2.98 11.24
N ILE A 94 -9.05 2.50 10.31
CA ILE A 94 -8.05 1.46 10.63
C ILE A 94 -6.98 2.01 11.58
N ALA A 95 -6.59 3.28 11.43
CA ALA A 95 -5.63 3.95 12.29
C ALA A 95 -6.09 3.97 13.75
N ILE A 96 -7.37 4.23 14.02
CA ILE A 96 -7.91 4.18 15.39
C ILE A 96 -7.74 2.78 15.99
N ILE A 97 -8.08 1.74 15.23
CA ILE A 97 -7.98 0.35 15.69
C ILE A 97 -6.52 0.00 16.00
N ILE A 98 -5.62 0.26 15.06
CA ILE A 98 -4.20 -0.09 15.24
C ILE A 98 -3.51 0.78 16.29
N SER A 99 -3.95 2.03 16.50
CA SER A 99 -3.45 2.89 17.56
C SER A 99 -3.80 2.35 18.94
N ILE A 100 -5.03 1.88 19.13
CA ILE A 100 -5.49 1.26 20.38
C ILE A 100 -4.70 -0.02 20.62
N LEU A 101 -4.57 -0.88 19.61
CA LEU A 101 -3.79 -2.10 19.72
C LEU A 101 -2.31 -1.82 20.01
N GLY A 102 -1.71 -0.82 19.35
CA GLY A 102 -0.33 -0.39 19.60
C GLY A 102 -0.13 0.14 21.02
N TYR A 103 -1.07 0.95 21.51
CA TYR A 103 -1.06 1.41 22.90
C TYR A 103 -1.15 0.23 23.87
N MET A 104 -2.06 -0.71 23.65
CA MET A 104 -2.22 -1.88 24.53
C MET A 104 -0.98 -2.78 24.52
N TRP A 105 -0.33 -2.91 23.36
CA TRP A 105 0.85 -3.75 23.17
C TRP A 105 2.08 -3.19 23.89
N GLU A 106 2.41 -1.93 23.64
CA GLU A 106 3.61 -1.28 24.19
C GLU A 106 3.36 -0.62 25.55
N ARG A 107 2.09 -0.54 25.96
CA ARG A 107 1.61 0.28 27.10
C ARG A 107 2.08 1.74 27.02
N ASN A 108 2.27 2.23 25.79
CA ASN A 108 2.79 3.56 25.50
C ASN A 108 1.89 4.28 24.49
N ILE A 109 1.30 5.40 24.91
CA ILE A 109 0.36 6.17 24.07
C ILE A 109 1.05 6.77 22.84
N VAL A 110 2.33 7.17 22.97
CA VAL A 110 3.11 7.73 21.87
C VAL A 110 3.32 6.67 20.79
N PHE A 111 3.58 5.41 21.17
CA PHE A 111 3.70 4.31 20.21
C PHE A 111 2.39 4.11 19.43
N GLY A 112 1.25 4.08 20.14
CA GLY A 112 -0.06 3.97 19.51
C GLY A 112 -0.32 5.09 18.49
N ILE A 113 -0.04 6.34 18.85
CA ILE A 113 -0.20 7.50 17.96
C ILE A 113 0.72 7.38 16.72
N VAL A 114 1.99 7.00 16.91
CA VAL A 114 2.95 6.86 15.80
C VAL A 114 2.47 5.83 14.79
N ILE A 115 2.03 4.65 15.25
CA ILE A 115 1.51 3.60 14.36
C ILE A 115 0.20 4.04 13.70
N GLY A 116 -0.67 4.74 14.41
CA GLY A 116 -1.90 5.32 13.86
C GLY A 116 -1.64 6.28 12.71
N VAL A 117 -0.78 7.28 12.93
CA VAL A 117 -0.41 8.25 11.91
C VAL A 117 0.26 7.56 10.72
N ALA A 118 1.17 6.61 10.98
CA ALA A 118 1.80 5.82 9.92
C ALA A 118 0.77 5.06 9.08
N MET A 119 -0.27 4.49 9.70
CA MET A 119 -1.34 3.79 8.99
C MET A 119 -2.14 4.72 8.06
N VAL A 120 -2.54 5.91 8.53
CA VAL A 120 -3.26 6.87 7.67
C VAL A 120 -2.43 7.24 6.45
N LEU A 121 -1.16 7.62 6.67
CA LEU A 121 -0.26 8.00 5.59
C LEU A 121 -0.04 6.85 4.60
N ASN A 122 0.18 5.64 5.11
CA ASN A 122 0.35 4.45 4.28
C ASN A 122 -0.88 4.16 3.43
N MET A 123 -2.09 4.28 3.99
CA MET A 123 -3.34 4.06 3.26
C MET A 123 -3.57 5.10 2.16
N VAL A 124 -3.24 6.37 2.41
CA VAL A 124 -3.30 7.43 1.39
C VAL A 124 -2.32 7.18 0.26
N VAL A 125 -1.05 6.86 0.59
CA VAL A 125 -0.04 6.55 -0.43
C VAL A 125 -0.41 5.31 -1.23
N ALA A 126 -1.00 4.32 -0.57
CA ALA A 126 -1.48 3.10 -1.22
C ALA A 126 -2.58 3.38 -2.25
N THR A 127 -3.64 4.12 -1.89
CA THR A 127 -4.71 4.45 -2.83
C THR A 127 -4.21 5.36 -3.96
N MET A 128 -3.34 6.32 -3.66
CA MET A 128 -2.68 7.14 -4.68
C MET A 128 -1.87 6.28 -5.67
N SER A 129 -1.08 5.33 -5.16
CA SER A 129 -0.27 4.44 -6.01
C SER A 129 -1.14 3.53 -6.85
N GLY A 130 -2.19 2.93 -6.26
CA GLY A 130 -3.16 2.10 -6.97
C GLY A 130 -3.90 2.85 -8.07
N TYR A 131 -4.07 4.17 -7.91
CA TYR A 131 -4.66 5.03 -8.93
C TYR A 131 -3.67 5.43 -10.03
N VAL A 132 -2.48 5.91 -9.65
CA VAL A 132 -1.51 6.50 -10.57
C VAL A 132 -0.90 5.44 -11.48
N VAL A 133 -0.58 4.25 -10.97
CA VAL A 133 0.13 3.22 -11.75
C VAL A 133 -0.63 2.81 -13.01
N PRO A 134 -1.92 2.39 -12.97
CA PRO A 134 -2.66 2.02 -14.18
C PRO A 134 -2.80 3.17 -15.20
N ILE A 135 -2.94 4.41 -14.71
CA ILE A 135 -3.10 5.59 -15.58
C ILE A 135 -1.79 5.91 -16.30
N VAL A 136 -0.67 5.81 -15.59
CA VAL A 136 0.66 5.99 -16.18
C VAL A 136 0.91 4.89 -17.23
N LEU A 137 0.62 3.63 -16.92
CA LEU A 137 0.76 2.52 -17.86
C LEU A 137 -0.10 2.73 -19.12
N LYS A 138 -1.39 3.08 -18.96
CA LYS A 138 -2.27 3.42 -20.09
C LYS A 138 -1.72 4.57 -20.93
N LYS A 139 -1.16 5.60 -20.30
CA LYS A 139 -0.56 6.74 -21.02
C LYS A 139 0.72 6.34 -21.78
N LEU A 140 1.45 5.34 -21.29
CA LEU A 140 2.61 4.75 -21.97
C LEU A 140 2.21 3.70 -23.03
N ASN A 141 0.91 3.45 -23.24
CA ASN A 141 0.38 2.38 -24.10
C ASN A 141 0.90 0.99 -23.71
N ILE A 142 1.11 0.78 -22.41
CA ILE A 142 1.39 -0.53 -21.82
C ILE A 142 0.06 -1.04 -21.24
N ASP A 143 -0.38 -2.19 -21.71
CA ASP A 143 -1.58 -2.89 -21.23
C ASP A 143 -1.35 -3.46 -19.82
#